data_AF-U7HUM6-F1
#
_entry.id   AF-U7HUM6-F1
#
_cell.length_a   1.000
_cell.length_b   1.000
_cell.length_c   1.000
_cell.angle_alpha   90.00
_cell.angle_beta   90.00
_cell.angle_gamma   90.00
#
_symmetry.space_group_name_H-M   'P 1'
#
loop_
_entity.id
_entity.type
_entity.pdbx_description
1 polymer ?
#
loop_
_entity_poly.entity_id
_entity_poly.type
_entity_poly.pdbx_seq_one_letter_code
_entity_poly.pdbx_strand_id
1 'polypeptide(L)'
;MPVKRLPFILLASTLFSGCSTSQIAENWHTPSAWFGTEEESQQKDPLDSQQVVVAKGDEDLKADVAAGNGEDSASGAPLDDAISPELQAKAQQAREKLDNPARQSDASTRTDDLWSRLRAGFTMDHSVDNARVQAQLDWYVRHPRYIDRVVERGSRYLHYIINETEKRGLPSELALLPVVESAFDPFAYSHGRAAGLWQFIPSTGKYFGLTQSWWHDDRRDVIAATDAALTYLERLANRFDGDYTLALAAYNSGGGTVSSAMRRNRNAGKSTDYWSLTLPTETRHYVPKLIALAKIFDDPKAYGIDLPPLKDEPYFEVVDTGSQLDLAQAAELAGVDIDEIYLLNPSYNRWATNPDGPHRLLVPKQQAEAFQTALAEFPSEQRVSWQNYKVRKGDSLNTIARKFSTTPSVIQQVNKLNSDLIRIGQQLLIPSSTKGSDAYALSQAQRLERTQERKRSGNKVRYTVRRGDTFWDIAREHRVSVREVAAWNGMAPGDPLIPGKELVIWSKTSKPTMVASNTRGKAMVRKVGYRVRSGDSLSAIASRFSVNVRDIASWNDLNTDRYLQPGQSLVLYVDIRNSP
;
A
#
# COMPACT_ATOMS: atom_id res chain seq x y z
N MET A 1 -1.82 22.28 80.33
CA MET A 1 -1.50 23.71 80.53
C MET A 1 -0.03 23.84 80.93
N PRO A 2 0.65 24.96 80.65
CA PRO A 2 0.42 25.90 79.53
C PRO A 2 0.82 25.22 78.20
N VAL A 3 1.71 25.63 77.27
CA VAL A 3 2.53 26.85 77.01
C VAL A 3 2.68 27.03 75.47
N LYS A 4 3.37 28.09 75.02
CA LYS A 4 3.92 28.29 73.66
C LYS A 4 5.38 28.75 73.79
N ARG A 5 6.22 28.57 72.76
CA ARG A 5 6.93 29.67 72.03
C ARG A 5 7.96 29.19 70.98
N LEU A 6 8.06 29.99 69.91
CA LEU A 6 9.17 30.09 68.95
C LEU A 6 10.39 30.83 69.59
N PRO A 7 11.62 30.69 69.07
CA PRO A 7 12.08 31.60 68.00
C PRO A 7 13.01 31.00 66.92
N PHE A 8 13.30 31.86 65.93
CA PHE A 8 14.28 31.75 64.85
C PHE A 8 15.72 31.40 65.29
N ILE A 9 16.50 30.84 64.36
CA ILE A 9 17.81 31.36 63.94
C ILE A 9 18.09 30.90 62.48
N LEU A 10 19.04 31.54 61.79
CA LEU A 10 19.30 31.46 60.34
C LEU A 10 20.79 31.18 60.10
N LEU A 11 21.18 30.85 58.85
CA LEU A 11 22.54 30.52 58.34
C LEU A 11 23.10 29.14 58.77
N ALA A 12 23.92 28.44 57.96
CA ALA A 12 24.19 28.54 56.51
C ALA A 12 24.95 27.29 55.96
N SER A 13 24.96 27.20 54.61
CA SER A 13 26.06 26.70 53.75
C SER A 13 26.61 25.26 53.86
N THR A 14 26.36 24.51 52.77
CA THR A 14 27.31 23.73 51.93
C THR A 14 27.91 22.37 52.38
N LEU A 15 27.66 21.37 51.52
CA LEU A 15 28.55 20.24 51.10
C LEU A 15 28.95 19.23 52.21
N PHE A 16 28.81 17.90 52.03
CA PHE A 16 29.32 17.09 50.91
C PHE A 16 28.45 15.84 50.62
N SER A 17 28.74 15.16 49.50
CA SER A 17 28.11 13.88 49.11
C SER A 17 28.76 12.67 49.78
N GLY A 18 27.97 11.61 50.07
CA GLY A 18 28.47 10.31 50.54
C GLY A 18 27.41 9.20 50.46
N CYS A 19 27.79 8.03 49.95
CA CYS A 19 26.93 6.83 49.83
C CYS A 19 26.61 6.23 51.21
N SER A 20 25.60 5.35 51.42
CA SER A 20 25.39 4.06 50.74
C SER A 20 24.13 3.30 51.23
N THR A 21 23.86 2.10 50.67
CA THR A 21 23.05 0.97 51.23
C THR A 21 21.57 1.24 51.58
N SER A 22 20.60 0.79 50.76
CA SER A 22 19.93 -0.56 50.76
C SER A 22 18.93 -0.75 51.92
N GLN A 23 17.71 -1.29 51.74
CA GLN A 23 17.39 -2.67 51.30
C GLN A 23 15.86 -2.84 51.07
N ILE A 24 15.42 -3.86 50.29
CA ILE A 24 14.09 -4.57 50.38
C ILE A 24 12.83 -3.71 50.05
N ALA A 25 11.79 -4.10 49.29
CA ALA A 25 11.43 -5.23 48.40
C ALA A 25 10.57 -4.64 47.23
N GLU A 26 9.92 -5.33 46.28
CA GLU A 26 9.46 -6.73 46.17
C GLU A 26 9.25 -7.11 44.69
N ASN A 27 9.37 -8.39 44.33
CA ASN A 27 9.24 -8.88 42.95
C ASN A 27 7.84 -9.40 42.63
N TRP A 28 7.31 -9.09 41.44
CA TRP A 28 6.41 -9.98 40.71
C TRP A 28 6.83 -10.08 39.24
N HIS A 29 6.90 -11.30 38.71
CA HIS A 29 7.52 -11.60 37.42
C HIS A 29 6.57 -11.44 36.22
N THR A 30 7.09 -10.85 35.14
CA THR A 30 6.55 -11.01 33.79
C THR A 30 7.21 -12.20 33.08
N PRO A 31 6.45 -13.13 32.47
CA PRO A 31 6.99 -14.10 31.53
C PRO A 31 7.31 -13.43 30.19
N SER A 32 8.60 -13.21 29.95
CA SER A 32 9.19 -12.95 28.63
C SER A 32 9.40 -14.29 27.88
N ALA A 33 9.96 -14.40 26.67
CA ALA A 33 10.42 -13.44 25.66
C ALA A 33 10.45 -14.16 24.30
N TRP A 34 10.26 -13.45 23.18
CA TRP A 34 10.80 -13.83 21.85
C TRP A 34 11.00 -12.61 20.93
N PHE A 35 11.33 -11.45 21.52
CA PHE A 35 11.94 -10.34 20.79
C PHE A 35 13.42 -10.24 21.16
N GLY A 36 14.25 -9.93 20.16
CA GLY A 36 15.64 -9.56 20.40
C GLY A 36 15.73 -8.23 21.15
N THR A 37 16.86 -8.00 21.81
CA THR A 37 17.13 -6.80 22.61
C THR A 37 16.87 -5.50 21.85
N GLU A 38 16.30 -4.52 22.54
CA GLU A 38 16.06 -3.18 22.03
C GLU A 38 17.39 -2.46 21.72
N GLU A 39 17.71 -2.31 20.44
CA GLU A 39 18.39 -1.11 19.98
C GLU A 39 17.33 -0.02 19.83
N GLU A 40 17.62 1.20 20.30
CA GLU A 40 16.80 2.38 19.98
C GLU A 40 16.93 2.70 18.49
N SER A 41 16.19 1.99 17.64
CA SER A 41 16.02 2.37 16.26
C SER A 41 15.26 3.69 16.21
N GLN A 42 15.98 4.81 16.12
CA GLN A 42 15.41 6.12 15.83
C GLN A 42 14.54 5.98 14.58
N GLN A 43 13.22 5.92 14.76
CA GLN A 43 12.26 5.72 13.68
C GLN A 43 12.15 7.03 12.91
N LYS A 44 13.16 7.27 12.04
CA LYS A 44 13.39 8.53 11.32
C LYS A 44 12.09 9.05 10.75
N ASP A 45 11.77 10.28 11.09
CA ASP A 45 10.53 10.92 10.67
C ASP A 45 10.41 10.88 9.14
N PRO A 46 9.29 10.39 8.56
CA PRO A 46 9.06 10.41 7.11
C PRO A 46 9.21 11.81 6.49
N LEU A 47 8.98 12.88 7.26
CA LEU A 47 9.23 14.27 6.87
C LEU A 47 10.72 14.53 6.57
N ASP A 48 11.65 13.96 7.36
CA ASP A 48 13.10 14.07 7.15
C ASP A 48 13.71 12.93 6.33
N SER A 49 12.91 11.92 5.97
CA SER A 49 13.38 10.77 5.21
C SER A 49 13.84 11.14 3.80
N GLN A 50 14.91 10.47 3.34
CA GLN A 50 15.46 10.54 1.96
C GLN A 50 15.09 9.31 1.12
N GLN A 51 14.20 8.44 1.65
CA GLN A 51 13.72 7.27 0.95
C GLN A 51 12.26 7.48 0.56
N VAL A 52 11.86 6.86 -0.55
CA VAL A 52 10.55 7.03 -1.17
C VAL A 52 9.46 6.89 -0.14
N VAL A 53 8.72 7.98 0.08
CA VAL A 53 7.37 7.90 0.61
C VAL A 53 6.46 7.89 -0.59
N VAL A 54 5.45 6.99 -0.57
CA VAL A 54 4.47 6.74 -1.64
C VAL A 54 5.09 6.39 -3.01
N ALA A 55 4.84 5.17 -3.48
CA ALA A 55 5.58 4.62 -4.61
C ALA A 55 4.74 4.44 -5.87
N LYS A 56 4.79 5.45 -6.76
CA LYS A 56 4.73 5.30 -8.21
C LYS A 56 3.51 4.57 -8.80
N GLY A 57 2.41 5.28 -8.99
CA GLY A 57 1.28 4.91 -9.87
C GLY A 57 1.58 4.90 -11.38
N ASP A 58 2.83 4.65 -11.79
CA ASP A 58 3.36 5.05 -13.11
C ASP A 58 4.29 4.00 -13.76
N GLU A 59 4.41 2.78 -13.20
CA GLU A 59 5.09 1.67 -13.90
C GLU A 59 4.20 1.05 -14.98
N ASP A 60 2.90 0.86 -14.73
CA ASP A 60 1.99 0.25 -15.70
C ASP A 60 1.76 1.18 -16.92
N LEU A 61 1.59 2.48 -16.67
CA LEU A 61 1.57 3.52 -17.71
C LEU A 61 2.82 3.50 -18.61
N LYS A 62 3.96 3.08 -18.05
CA LYS A 62 5.23 2.93 -18.77
C LYS A 62 5.41 1.54 -19.41
N ALA A 63 4.74 0.51 -18.89
CA ALA A 63 4.67 -0.80 -19.54
C ALA A 63 3.86 -0.71 -20.84
N ASP A 64 2.73 0.00 -20.83
CA ASP A 64 1.91 0.26 -22.02
C ASP A 64 2.70 1.05 -23.08
N VAL A 65 3.42 2.11 -22.68
CA VAL A 65 4.25 2.91 -23.60
C VAL A 65 5.49 2.13 -24.09
N ALA A 66 6.10 1.27 -23.26
CA ALA A 66 7.24 0.45 -23.66
C ALA A 66 6.85 -0.75 -24.55
N ALA A 67 5.57 -1.08 -24.66
CA ALA A 67 5.08 -2.17 -25.51
C ALA A 67 5.11 -1.82 -27.02
N GLY A 68 5.15 -0.54 -27.38
CA GLY A 68 5.48 -0.07 -28.74
C GLY A 68 4.47 -0.37 -29.85
N ASN A 69 3.34 -1.02 -29.57
CA ASN A 69 2.33 -1.36 -30.56
C ASN A 69 1.30 -0.23 -30.73
N GLY A 70 1.39 0.48 -31.85
CA GLY A 70 0.41 1.49 -32.28
C GLY A 70 -0.81 0.92 -33.03
N GLU A 71 -0.99 -0.41 -33.04
CA GLU A 71 -2.11 -1.11 -33.68
C GLU A 71 -2.67 -2.19 -32.74
N ASP A 72 -3.98 -2.44 -32.83
CA ASP A 72 -4.71 -3.33 -31.92
C ASP A 72 -4.35 -4.81 -32.10
N SER A 73 -3.79 -5.43 -31.06
CA SER A 73 -3.72 -6.89 -30.94
C SER A 73 -3.84 -7.41 -29.50
N ALA A 74 -4.59 -6.70 -28.66
CA ALA A 74 -5.10 -7.20 -27.39
C ALA A 74 -6.62 -7.33 -27.50
N SER A 75 -7.10 -8.56 -27.69
CA SER A 75 -8.52 -8.86 -27.87
C SER A 75 -9.36 -8.25 -26.75
N GLY A 76 -10.46 -7.58 -27.12
CA GLY A 76 -11.52 -7.21 -26.20
C GLY A 76 -12.19 -8.47 -25.64
N ALA A 77 -11.63 -9.00 -24.55
CA ALA A 77 -12.35 -9.85 -23.62
C ALA A 77 -13.07 -8.91 -22.63
N PRO A 78 -14.39 -8.72 -22.75
CA PRO A 78 -15.14 -7.90 -21.79
C PRO A 78 -15.21 -8.60 -20.43
N LEU A 79 -15.80 -7.95 -19.43
CA LEU A 79 -16.09 -8.59 -18.13
C LEU A 79 -17.27 -9.60 -18.21
N ASP A 80 -17.87 -9.78 -19.39
CA ASP A 80 -19.15 -10.47 -19.57
C ASP A 80 -19.08 -12.00 -19.60
N ASP A 81 -17.88 -12.59 -19.75
CA ASP A 81 -17.67 -14.06 -19.84
C ASP A 81 -17.94 -14.80 -18.50
N ALA A 82 -18.20 -14.07 -17.41
CA ALA A 82 -18.62 -14.62 -16.12
C ALA A 82 -20.15 -14.56 -15.89
N ILE A 83 -20.91 -14.00 -16.85
CA ILE A 83 -22.33 -13.66 -16.68
C ILE A 83 -23.21 -14.68 -17.40
N SER A 84 -24.27 -15.16 -16.74
CA SER A 84 -25.20 -16.13 -17.37
C SER A 84 -25.97 -15.49 -18.53
N PRO A 85 -26.41 -16.26 -19.56
CA PRO A 85 -27.13 -15.70 -20.70
C PRO A 85 -28.41 -14.93 -20.33
N GLU A 86 -29.07 -15.32 -19.24
CA GLU A 86 -30.25 -14.61 -18.71
C GLU A 86 -29.91 -13.25 -18.09
N LEU A 87 -28.73 -13.14 -17.46
CA LEU A 87 -28.22 -11.87 -16.94
C LEU A 87 -27.69 -10.97 -18.05
N GLN A 88 -27.05 -11.52 -19.09
CA GLN A 88 -26.67 -10.77 -20.29
C GLN A 88 -27.92 -10.18 -20.99
N ALA A 89 -28.98 -10.96 -21.16
CA ALA A 89 -30.24 -10.47 -21.73
C ALA A 89 -30.90 -9.37 -20.87
N LYS A 90 -30.87 -9.48 -19.54
CA LYS A 90 -31.34 -8.41 -18.63
C LYS A 90 -30.48 -7.16 -18.70
N ALA A 91 -29.15 -7.31 -18.76
CA ALA A 91 -28.22 -6.19 -18.91
C ALA A 91 -28.44 -5.45 -20.24
N GLN A 92 -28.68 -6.18 -21.34
CA GLN A 92 -28.99 -5.57 -22.63
C GLN A 92 -30.33 -4.85 -22.63
N GLN A 93 -31.39 -5.40 -22.02
CA GLN A 93 -32.68 -4.71 -21.85
C GLN A 93 -32.61 -3.49 -20.91
N ALA A 94 -31.70 -3.49 -19.93
CA ALA A 94 -31.40 -2.31 -19.12
C ALA A 94 -30.63 -1.25 -19.95
N ARG A 95 -29.71 -1.69 -20.81
CA ARG A 95 -28.92 -0.83 -21.69
C ARG A 95 -29.78 -0.14 -22.75
N GLU A 96 -30.69 -0.86 -23.41
CA GLU A 96 -31.63 -0.29 -24.39
C GLU A 96 -32.59 0.75 -23.77
N LYS A 97 -32.85 0.68 -22.45
CA LYS A 97 -33.59 1.70 -21.70
C LYS A 97 -32.75 2.91 -21.27
N LEU A 98 -31.42 2.76 -21.21
CA LEU A 98 -30.47 3.82 -20.87
C LEU A 98 -30.00 4.58 -22.12
N ASP A 99 -29.76 3.89 -23.23
CA ASP A 99 -29.23 4.46 -24.47
C ASP A 99 -30.31 5.18 -25.30
N ASN A 100 -31.60 5.07 -24.94
CA ASN A 100 -32.72 5.69 -25.64
C ASN A 100 -33.65 6.51 -24.71
N PRO A 101 -33.13 7.52 -23.99
CA PRO A 101 -33.94 8.38 -23.12
C PRO A 101 -34.86 9.26 -23.97
N ALA A 102 -36.15 9.33 -23.61
CA ALA A 102 -37.10 10.21 -24.26
C ALA A 102 -36.63 11.67 -24.14
N ARG A 103 -36.35 12.32 -25.27
CA ARG A 103 -35.77 13.68 -25.32
C ARG A 103 -36.71 14.70 -24.66
N GLN A 104 -36.42 15.09 -23.44
CA GLN A 104 -36.80 16.37 -22.88
C GLN A 104 -35.54 17.26 -22.84
N SER A 105 -35.43 18.11 -23.86
CA SER A 105 -34.66 19.35 -23.72
C SER A 105 -35.46 20.30 -22.83
N ASP A 106 -34.88 20.84 -21.78
CA ASP A 106 -34.91 22.29 -21.53
C ASP A 106 -34.06 22.75 -20.34
N ALA A 107 -33.79 24.06 -20.37
CA ALA A 107 -33.43 24.94 -19.24
C ALA A 107 -32.19 24.62 -18.38
N SER A 108 -31.27 25.57 -18.36
CA SER A 108 -30.13 25.63 -17.45
C SER A 108 -30.53 26.00 -16.03
N THR A 109 -30.67 25.01 -15.13
CA THR A 109 -30.35 25.21 -13.71
C THR A 109 -28.85 24.97 -13.50
N ARG A 110 -28.22 25.77 -12.62
CA ARG A 110 -26.98 25.31 -11.97
C ARG A 110 -27.40 24.28 -10.93
N THR A 111 -27.34 23.00 -11.28
CA THR A 111 -27.23 21.94 -10.26
C THR A 111 -25.84 22.01 -9.68
N ASP A 112 -25.76 22.21 -8.36
CA ASP A 112 -24.50 22.13 -7.62
C ASP A 112 -24.04 20.67 -7.60
N ASP A 113 -23.21 20.31 -8.59
CA ASP A 113 -22.62 18.99 -8.73
C ASP A 113 -21.27 18.90 -7.98
N LEU A 114 -20.81 17.69 -7.70
CA LEU A 114 -19.58 17.47 -6.94
C LEU A 114 -18.36 18.07 -7.65
N TRP A 115 -18.38 18.17 -8.98
CA TRP A 115 -17.36 18.87 -9.75
C TRP A 115 -17.36 20.38 -9.50
N SER A 116 -18.52 21.00 -9.32
CA SER A 116 -18.63 22.43 -9.01
C SER A 116 -18.22 22.73 -7.57
N ARG A 117 -18.51 21.83 -6.62
CA ARG A 117 -17.95 21.87 -5.26
C ARG A 117 -16.42 21.73 -5.26
N LEU A 118 -15.90 20.71 -5.96
CA LEU A 118 -14.45 20.50 -6.14
C LEU A 118 -13.75 21.76 -6.67
N ARG A 119 -14.29 22.37 -7.74
CA ARG A 119 -13.78 23.62 -8.33
C ARG A 119 -13.83 24.80 -7.37
N ALA A 120 -14.92 24.95 -6.61
CA ALA A 120 -15.05 26.04 -5.64
C ALA A 120 -14.01 25.99 -4.50
N GLY A 121 -13.43 24.81 -4.25
CA GLY A 121 -12.33 24.60 -3.30
C GLY A 121 -10.92 24.59 -3.92
N PHE A 122 -10.75 24.93 -5.21
CA PHE A 122 -9.43 25.09 -5.83
C PHE A 122 -8.72 26.36 -5.37
N THR A 123 -7.42 26.25 -5.09
CA THR A 123 -6.60 27.33 -4.50
C THR A 123 -5.13 27.36 -4.95
N MET A 124 -4.66 26.33 -5.67
CA MET A 124 -3.32 26.29 -6.24
C MET A 124 -3.23 27.18 -7.49
N ASP A 125 -2.01 27.59 -7.88
CA ASP A 125 -1.81 28.29 -9.15
C ASP A 125 -1.95 27.32 -10.33
N HIS A 126 -3.07 27.43 -11.05
CA HIS A 126 -3.30 26.70 -12.30
C HIS A 126 -2.81 27.52 -13.52
N SER A 127 -2.52 28.81 -13.38
CA SER A 127 -2.08 29.66 -14.49
C SER A 127 -0.70 29.29 -15.03
N VAL A 128 0.08 28.50 -14.27
CA VAL A 128 1.42 28.00 -14.62
C VAL A 128 1.51 27.54 -16.08
N ASP A 129 2.21 28.34 -16.88
CA ASP A 129 2.78 27.94 -18.15
C ASP A 129 4.13 27.24 -17.88
N ASN A 130 4.16 25.93 -18.13
CA ASN A 130 5.38 25.15 -18.06
C ASN A 130 5.29 23.96 -19.00
N ALA A 131 6.33 23.74 -19.81
CA ALA A 131 6.40 22.59 -20.72
C ALA A 131 6.21 21.23 -20.02
N ARG A 132 6.51 21.12 -18.72
CA ARG A 132 6.21 19.90 -17.93
C ARG A 132 4.72 19.70 -17.67
N VAL A 133 3.96 20.78 -17.44
CA VAL A 133 2.49 20.74 -17.26
C VAL A 133 1.83 20.45 -18.60
N GLN A 134 2.22 21.18 -19.66
CA GLN A 134 1.70 20.97 -21.00
C GLN A 134 1.88 19.51 -21.46
N ALA A 135 3.06 18.92 -21.25
CA ALA A 135 3.32 17.53 -21.62
C ALA A 135 2.48 16.49 -20.83
N GLN A 136 1.88 16.83 -19.68
CA GLN A 136 0.91 15.97 -19.00
C GLN A 136 -0.53 16.26 -19.48
N LEU A 137 -0.87 17.52 -19.70
CA LEU A 137 -2.15 17.96 -20.27
C LEU A 137 -2.38 17.34 -21.67
N ASP A 138 -1.39 17.46 -22.56
CA ASP A 138 -1.34 16.81 -23.88
C ASP A 138 -1.47 15.28 -23.76
N TRP A 139 -1.02 14.68 -22.67
CA TRP A 139 -1.16 13.23 -22.45
C TRP A 139 -2.61 12.91 -22.07
N TYR A 140 -3.18 13.56 -21.04
CA TYR A 140 -4.54 13.30 -20.59
C TYR A 140 -5.59 13.51 -21.71
N VAL A 141 -5.48 14.59 -22.48
CA VAL A 141 -6.39 14.89 -23.61
C VAL A 141 -6.34 13.81 -24.71
N ARG A 142 -5.18 13.18 -24.94
CA ARG A 142 -5.04 12.06 -25.89
C ARG A 142 -5.52 10.71 -25.33
N HIS A 143 -5.88 10.63 -24.05
CA HIS A 143 -6.31 9.39 -23.40
C HIS A 143 -7.65 9.59 -22.65
N PRO A 144 -8.77 9.93 -23.33
CA PRO A 144 -10.07 10.12 -22.68
C PRO A 144 -10.50 8.88 -21.87
N ARG A 145 -10.25 7.66 -22.37
CA ARG A 145 -10.45 6.38 -21.66
C ARG A 145 -9.69 6.24 -20.33
N TYR A 146 -8.71 7.09 -20.05
CA TYR A 146 -8.10 7.22 -18.72
C TYR A 146 -8.97 8.09 -17.81
N ILE A 147 -9.44 9.25 -18.30
CA ILE A 147 -10.35 10.16 -17.59
C ILE A 147 -11.65 9.43 -17.21
N ASP A 148 -12.30 8.77 -18.19
CA ASP A 148 -13.52 7.98 -17.98
C ASP A 148 -13.36 7.00 -16.79
N ARG A 149 -12.26 6.24 -16.79
CA ARG A 149 -11.96 5.21 -15.78
C ARG A 149 -11.67 5.80 -14.40
N VAL A 150 -10.98 6.93 -14.30
CA VAL A 150 -10.68 7.55 -12.99
C VAL A 150 -11.87 8.31 -12.42
N VAL A 151 -12.78 8.79 -13.27
CA VAL A 151 -14.08 9.32 -12.86
C VAL A 151 -14.99 8.19 -12.38
N GLU A 152 -15.14 7.12 -13.16
CA GLU A 152 -15.94 5.93 -12.79
C GLU A 152 -15.51 5.37 -11.43
N ARG A 153 -14.21 5.15 -11.24
CA ARG A 153 -13.66 4.64 -9.98
C ARG A 153 -13.73 5.68 -8.86
N GLY A 154 -13.40 6.94 -9.16
CA GLY A 154 -13.39 8.04 -8.20
C GLY A 154 -14.76 8.37 -7.64
N SER A 155 -15.84 8.14 -8.39
CA SER A 155 -17.23 8.42 -7.98
C SER A 155 -17.60 7.83 -6.61
N ARG A 156 -17.06 6.67 -6.25
CA ARG A 156 -17.29 5.99 -4.96
C ARG A 156 -16.66 6.68 -3.76
N TYR A 157 -15.62 7.50 -3.98
CA TYR A 157 -14.73 8.00 -2.92
C TYR A 157 -14.61 9.54 -2.91
N LEU A 158 -14.82 10.21 -4.04
CA LEU A 158 -14.57 11.64 -4.22
C LEU A 158 -15.34 12.50 -3.22
N HIS A 159 -16.64 12.26 -3.00
CA HIS A 159 -17.42 13.04 -2.04
C HIS A 159 -16.81 12.97 -0.62
N TYR A 160 -16.40 11.77 -0.18
CA TYR A 160 -15.76 11.60 1.11
C TYR A 160 -14.40 12.32 1.18
N ILE A 161 -13.57 12.18 0.15
CA ILE A 161 -12.23 12.77 0.13
C ILE A 161 -12.30 14.30 0.06
N ILE A 162 -13.18 14.87 -0.77
CA ILE A 162 -13.43 16.32 -0.85
C ILE A 162 -13.88 16.83 0.53
N ASN A 163 -14.86 16.19 1.15
CA ASN A 163 -15.36 16.53 2.48
C ASN A 163 -14.27 16.49 3.58
N GLU A 164 -13.39 15.48 3.59
CA GLU A 164 -12.26 15.44 4.55
C GLU A 164 -11.11 16.42 4.21
N THR A 165 -11.02 16.89 2.97
CA THR A 165 -10.05 17.91 2.52
C THR A 165 -10.52 19.31 2.93
N GLU A 166 -11.79 19.64 2.64
CA GLU A 166 -12.45 20.88 3.04
C GLU A 166 -12.45 21.08 4.56
N LYS A 167 -12.78 20.04 5.34
CA LYS A 167 -12.74 20.05 6.82
C LYS A 167 -11.40 20.50 7.41
N ARG A 168 -10.31 20.34 6.68
CA ARG A 168 -8.93 20.71 7.07
C ARG A 168 -8.49 22.05 6.51
N GLY A 169 -9.31 22.72 5.70
CA GLY A 169 -8.94 23.93 4.97
C GLY A 169 -7.86 23.69 3.91
N LEU A 170 -7.75 22.46 3.40
CA LEU A 170 -6.74 22.08 2.40
C LEU A 170 -7.24 22.36 0.96
N PRO A 171 -6.32 22.57 -0.01
CA PRO A 171 -6.66 22.72 -1.43
C PRO A 171 -7.42 21.50 -1.96
N SER A 172 -8.57 21.71 -2.59
CA SER A 172 -9.41 20.60 -3.08
C SER A 172 -8.80 19.85 -4.27
N GLU A 173 -7.77 20.41 -4.91
CA GLU A 173 -6.88 19.70 -5.84
C GLU A 173 -6.27 18.43 -5.22
N LEU A 174 -6.06 18.40 -3.90
CA LEU A 174 -5.53 17.21 -3.21
C LEU A 174 -6.50 16.02 -3.26
N ALA A 175 -7.81 16.25 -3.48
CA ALA A 175 -8.78 15.17 -3.70
C ALA A 175 -8.60 14.46 -5.05
N LEU A 176 -7.88 15.07 -6.01
CA LEU A 176 -7.47 14.44 -7.26
C LEU A 176 -6.18 13.63 -7.14
N LEU A 177 -5.46 13.65 -6.01
CA LEU A 177 -4.19 12.94 -5.87
C LEU A 177 -4.29 11.41 -6.06
N PRO A 178 -5.36 10.70 -5.63
CA PRO A 178 -5.55 9.28 -5.95
C PRO A 178 -5.66 8.97 -7.46
N VAL A 179 -5.96 9.96 -8.31
CA VAL A 179 -5.84 9.80 -9.78
C VAL A 179 -4.37 9.57 -10.15
N VAL A 180 -3.47 10.40 -9.62
CA VAL A 180 -2.02 10.36 -9.87
C VAL A 180 -1.38 9.12 -9.25
N GLU A 181 -1.85 8.68 -8.08
CA GLU A 181 -1.27 7.56 -7.34
C GLU A 181 -1.78 6.17 -7.75
N SER A 182 -3.09 6.01 -7.95
CA SER A 182 -3.69 4.69 -8.15
C SER A 182 -4.66 4.63 -9.33
N ALA A 183 -4.91 5.74 -10.03
CA ALA A 183 -6.05 5.86 -10.94
C ALA A 183 -7.37 5.43 -10.24
N PHE A 184 -7.54 5.88 -8.99
CA PHE A 184 -8.60 5.49 -8.04
C PHE A 184 -8.77 3.96 -7.86
N ASP A 185 -7.70 3.17 -8.01
CA ASP A 185 -7.74 1.73 -7.75
C ASP A 185 -7.55 1.42 -6.26
N PRO A 186 -8.61 0.94 -5.56
CA PRO A 186 -8.52 0.65 -4.12
C PRO A 186 -7.61 -0.55 -3.81
N PHE A 187 -7.32 -1.40 -4.81
CA PHE A 187 -6.54 -2.62 -4.65
C PHE A 187 -5.09 -2.49 -5.09
N ALA A 188 -4.75 -1.44 -5.85
CA ALA A 188 -3.43 -1.18 -6.41
C ALA A 188 -2.29 -1.48 -5.44
N TYR A 189 -1.24 -2.09 -5.99
CA TYR A 189 -0.04 -2.46 -5.26
C TYR A 189 1.19 -2.34 -6.17
N SER A 190 2.12 -1.44 -5.84
CA SER A 190 3.23 -1.11 -6.74
C SER A 190 4.53 -1.88 -6.45
N HIS A 191 5.45 -1.83 -7.42
CA HIS A 191 6.82 -2.32 -7.31
C HIS A 191 7.62 -1.73 -6.12
N GLY A 192 7.18 -0.60 -5.55
CA GLY A 192 7.76 0.00 -4.34
C GLY A 192 7.08 -0.41 -3.02
N ARG A 193 6.21 -1.43 -3.04
CA ARG A 193 5.39 -1.93 -1.90
C ARG A 193 4.27 -0.99 -1.45
N ALA A 194 3.98 0.05 -2.23
CA ALA A 194 2.83 0.92 -2.02
C ALA A 194 1.51 0.15 -2.15
N ALA A 195 0.46 0.61 -1.46
CA ALA A 195 -0.87 -0.01 -1.53
C ALA A 195 -2.01 1.03 -1.43
N GLY A 196 -3.14 0.74 -2.07
CA GLY A 196 -4.41 1.46 -1.94
C GLY A 196 -4.50 2.78 -2.70
N LEU A 197 -5.60 3.51 -2.49
CA LEU A 197 -5.92 4.77 -3.20
C LEU A 197 -4.77 5.79 -3.15
N TRP A 198 -4.13 5.90 -1.98
CA TRP A 198 -3.06 6.84 -1.66
C TRP A 198 -1.65 6.22 -1.71
N GLN A 199 -1.51 4.99 -2.24
CA GLN A 199 -0.24 4.29 -2.45
C GLN A 199 0.75 4.31 -1.25
N PHE A 200 0.24 4.14 -0.02
CA PHE A 200 1.09 4.10 1.17
C PHE A 200 2.08 2.92 1.16
N ILE A 201 3.37 3.20 1.32
CA ILE A 201 4.38 2.17 1.58
C ILE A 201 4.34 1.73 3.07
N PRO A 202 4.84 0.53 3.44
CA PRO A 202 4.61 -0.02 4.78
C PRO A 202 5.18 0.80 5.94
N SER A 203 6.34 1.45 5.77
CA SER A 203 6.98 2.26 6.82
C SER A 203 6.24 3.57 7.09
N THR A 204 5.87 4.30 6.03
CA THR A 204 5.07 5.52 6.15
C THR A 204 3.69 5.21 6.71
N GLY A 205 3.03 4.16 6.20
CA GLY A 205 1.74 3.71 6.74
C GLY A 205 1.80 3.47 8.25
N LYS A 206 2.79 2.69 8.72
CA LYS A 206 2.99 2.44 10.16
C LYS A 206 3.20 3.73 10.97
N TYR A 207 3.91 4.74 10.43
CA TYR A 207 4.10 6.02 11.13
C TYR A 207 2.79 6.81 11.27
N PHE A 208 1.88 6.74 10.28
CA PHE A 208 0.52 7.29 10.37
C PHE A 208 -0.51 6.28 10.92
N GLY A 209 -0.08 5.30 11.71
CA GLY A 209 -0.97 4.35 12.40
C GLY A 209 -1.61 3.25 11.54
N LEU A 210 -1.37 3.22 10.22
CA LEU A 210 -1.93 2.22 9.31
C LEU A 210 -1.28 0.85 9.55
N THR A 211 -2.06 -0.10 10.04
CA THR A 211 -1.63 -1.45 10.40
C THR A 211 -1.82 -2.46 9.26
N GLN A 212 -1.18 -3.62 9.40
CA GLN A 212 -1.23 -4.73 8.44
C GLN A 212 -1.29 -6.04 9.21
N SER A 213 -2.25 -6.90 8.87
CA SER A 213 -2.47 -8.23 9.46
C SER A 213 -2.76 -9.28 8.38
N TRP A 214 -3.08 -10.52 8.77
CA TRP A 214 -3.59 -11.52 7.83
C TRP A 214 -5.00 -11.21 7.32
N TRP A 215 -5.80 -10.52 8.14
CA TRP A 215 -7.18 -10.11 7.84
C TRP A 215 -7.23 -8.83 7.01
N HIS A 216 -6.40 -7.83 7.31
CA HIS A 216 -6.55 -6.46 6.81
C HIS A 216 -5.23 -5.74 6.47
N ASP A 217 -5.30 -4.70 5.63
CA ASP A 217 -4.21 -3.76 5.32
C ASP A 217 -4.80 -2.33 5.26
N ASP A 218 -4.60 -1.54 6.31
CA ASP A 218 -5.23 -0.22 6.50
C ASP A 218 -4.79 0.80 5.44
N ARG A 219 -3.72 0.52 4.70
CA ARG A 219 -3.24 1.35 3.58
C ARG A 219 -4.20 1.35 2.40
N ARG A 220 -5.15 0.41 2.35
CA ARG A 220 -6.29 0.41 1.42
C ARG A 220 -7.57 0.97 2.03
N ASP A 221 -7.72 0.99 3.37
CA ASP A 221 -8.95 1.46 4.03
C ASP A 221 -9.25 2.90 3.61
N VAL A 222 -10.42 3.12 3.01
CA VAL A 222 -10.78 4.40 2.38
C VAL A 222 -10.76 5.55 3.40
N ILE A 223 -11.12 5.28 4.66
CA ILE A 223 -11.15 6.27 5.73
C ILE A 223 -9.74 6.49 6.29
N ALA A 224 -9.08 5.43 6.76
CA ALA A 224 -7.80 5.54 7.45
C ALA A 224 -6.68 6.01 6.50
N ALA A 225 -6.64 5.52 5.26
CA ALA A 225 -5.65 5.98 4.29
C ALA A 225 -5.89 7.44 3.86
N THR A 226 -7.14 7.90 3.78
CA THR A 226 -7.45 9.32 3.49
C THR A 226 -7.07 10.23 4.66
N ASP A 227 -7.41 9.85 5.89
CA ASP A 227 -6.97 10.58 7.09
C ASP A 227 -5.44 10.68 7.17
N ALA A 228 -4.74 9.56 7.00
CA ALA A 228 -3.28 9.51 7.00
C ALA A 228 -2.66 10.35 5.86
N ALA A 229 -3.24 10.30 4.65
CA ALA A 229 -2.72 11.05 3.50
C ALA A 229 -2.87 12.55 3.67
N LEU A 230 -4.06 13.03 4.07
CA LEU A 230 -4.32 14.44 4.30
C LEU A 230 -3.51 14.97 5.50
N THR A 231 -3.40 14.20 6.59
CA THR A 231 -2.52 14.52 7.74
C THR A 231 -1.04 14.60 7.33
N TYR A 232 -0.59 13.77 6.39
CA TYR A 232 0.79 13.84 5.88
C TYR A 232 1.00 15.05 4.97
N LEU A 233 0.06 15.34 4.05
CA LEU A 233 0.11 16.50 3.16
C LEU A 233 0.08 17.82 3.95
N GLU A 234 -0.74 17.92 5.00
CA GLU A 234 -0.77 19.03 5.95
C GLU A 234 0.59 19.25 6.65
N ARG A 235 1.18 18.18 7.22
CA ARG A 235 2.52 18.25 7.84
C ARG A 235 3.61 18.64 6.83
N LEU A 236 3.47 18.24 5.57
CA LEU A 236 4.39 18.63 4.50
C LEU A 236 4.21 20.09 4.08
N ALA A 237 2.97 20.58 3.94
CA ALA A 237 2.71 22.00 3.65
C ALA A 237 3.29 22.90 4.76
N ASN A 238 3.06 22.54 6.03
CA ASN A 238 3.63 23.22 7.19
C ASN A 238 5.18 23.16 7.24
N ARG A 239 5.80 22.14 6.63
CA ARG A 239 7.26 22.02 6.52
C ARG A 239 7.87 22.89 5.42
N PHE A 240 7.07 23.28 4.43
CA PHE A 240 7.51 24.08 3.27
C PHE A 240 6.78 25.43 3.20
N ASP A 241 6.50 26.03 4.37
CA ASP A 241 5.96 27.38 4.51
C ASP A 241 4.64 27.64 3.75
N GLY A 242 3.82 26.58 3.55
CA GLY A 242 2.57 26.61 2.78
C GLY A 242 2.70 26.30 1.29
N ASP A 243 3.91 26.05 0.77
CA ASP A 243 4.11 25.68 -0.63
C ASP A 243 3.65 24.23 -0.90
N TYR A 244 2.41 24.10 -1.38
CA TYR A 244 1.83 22.82 -1.77
C TYR A 244 2.58 22.14 -2.93
N THR A 245 3.31 22.86 -3.79
CA THR A 245 4.13 22.24 -4.85
C THR A 245 5.36 21.54 -4.26
N LEU A 246 6.00 22.13 -3.25
CA LEU A 246 7.07 21.49 -2.49
C LEU A 246 6.54 20.36 -1.59
N ALA A 247 5.35 20.53 -1.00
CA ALA A 247 4.69 19.49 -0.21
C ALA A 247 4.38 18.24 -1.06
N LEU A 248 3.76 18.40 -2.23
CA LEU A 248 3.48 17.30 -3.18
C LEU A 248 4.78 16.64 -3.68
N ALA A 249 5.81 17.42 -3.99
CA ALA A 249 7.13 16.89 -4.34
C ALA A 249 7.76 16.07 -3.21
N ALA A 250 7.54 16.46 -1.95
CA ALA A 250 8.03 15.74 -0.78
C ALA A 250 7.17 14.50 -0.47
N TYR A 251 5.87 14.52 -0.75
CA TYR A 251 4.96 13.38 -0.61
C TYR A 251 5.44 12.19 -1.45
N ASN A 252 5.88 12.45 -2.69
CA ASN A 252 6.42 11.45 -3.63
C ASN A 252 7.91 11.06 -3.42
N SER A 253 8.71 11.88 -2.73
CA SER A 253 10.18 11.68 -2.71
C SER A 253 10.84 11.70 -1.32
N GLY A 254 10.05 11.89 -0.26
CA GLY A 254 10.52 12.16 1.09
C GLY A 254 10.94 13.63 1.27
N GLY A 255 10.50 14.27 2.34
CA GLY A 255 10.81 15.68 2.60
C GLY A 255 12.30 15.96 2.79
N GLY A 256 13.09 14.96 3.23
CA GLY A 256 14.55 15.04 3.28
C GLY A 256 15.21 15.19 1.91
N THR A 257 14.58 14.67 0.84
CA THR A 257 15.01 14.84 -0.55
C THR A 257 14.79 16.27 -1.01
N VAL A 258 13.58 16.81 -0.80
CA VAL A 258 13.21 18.19 -1.19
C VAL A 258 14.00 19.22 -0.38
N SER A 259 14.04 19.13 0.95
CA SER A 259 14.85 20.03 1.79
C SER A 259 16.34 19.99 1.42
N SER A 260 16.86 18.85 0.94
CA SER A 260 18.24 18.75 0.45
C SER A 260 18.42 19.36 -0.95
N ALA A 261 17.42 19.33 -1.82
CA ALA A 261 17.44 20.06 -3.09
C ALA A 261 17.37 21.58 -2.88
N MET A 262 16.48 22.06 -1.99
CA MET A 262 16.41 23.47 -1.60
C MET A 262 17.73 23.96 -1.02
N ARG A 263 18.37 23.19 -0.13
CA ARG A 263 19.70 23.52 0.41
C ARG A 263 20.79 23.61 -0.67
N ARG A 264 20.77 22.73 -1.69
CA ARG A 264 21.70 22.84 -2.84
C ARG A 264 21.48 24.13 -3.63
N ASN A 265 20.24 24.48 -3.95
CA ASN A 265 19.93 25.69 -4.71
C ASN A 265 20.26 26.97 -3.90
N ARG A 266 19.87 27.03 -2.62
CA ARG A 266 20.16 28.14 -1.71
C ARG A 266 21.66 28.40 -1.59
N ASN A 267 22.47 27.34 -1.40
CA ASN A 267 23.93 27.44 -1.35
C ASN A 267 24.57 27.87 -2.69
N ALA A 268 23.84 27.79 -3.81
CA ALA A 268 24.26 28.21 -5.14
C ALA A 268 23.65 29.55 -5.58
N GLY A 269 22.98 30.29 -4.69
CA GLY A 269 22.31 31.56 -5.01
C GLY A 269 21.11 31.42 -5.95
N LYS A 270 20.52 30.23 -6.04
CA LYS A 270 19.36 29.93 -6.91
C LYS A 270 18.06 29.89 -6.11
N SER A 271 16.95 30.14 -6.80
CA SER A 271 15.60 29.97 -6.26
C SER A 271 15.39 28.55 -5.70
N THR A 272 14.47 28.40 -4.76
CA THR A 272 14.18 27.13 -4.07
C THR A 272 12.75 26.62 -4.29
N ASP A 273 12.00 27.26 -5.17
CA ASP A 273 10.69 26.82 -5.66
C ASP A 273 10.78 25.47 -6.40
N TYR A 274 9.67 24.73 -6.45
CA TYR A 274 9.60 23.42 -7.13
C TYR A 274 10.08 23.44 -8.60
N TRP A 275 9.88 24.54 -9.33
CA TRP A 275 10.19 24.60 -10.75
C TRP A 275 11.70 24.67 -11.02
N SER A 276 12.47 25.26 -10.09
CA SER A 276 13.94 25.37 -10.15
C SER A 276 14.72 24.28 -9.41
N LEU A 277 14.07 23.44 -8.58
CA LEU A 277 14.75 22.37 -7.85
C LEU A 277 15.23 21.21 -8.74
N THR A 278 16.47 20.77 -8.52
CA THR A 278 16.97 19.49 -9.07
C THR A 278 16.50 18.32 -8.20
N LEU A 279 15.32 17.80 -8.56
CA LEU A 279 14.63 16.64 -7.97
C LEU A 279 14.73 15.39 -8.87
N PRO A 280 14.39 14.17 -8.37
CA PRO A 280 14.26 12.98 -9.20
C PRO A 280 13.30 13.17 -10.38
N THR A 281 13.53 12.47 -11.50
CA THR A 281 12.74 12.62 -12.73
C THR A 281 11.24 12.43 -12.50
N GLU A 282 10.86 11.45 -11.70
CA GLU A 282 9.46 11.15 -11.37
C GLU A 282 8.80 12.31 -10.60
N THR A 283 9.45 12.76 -9.53
CA THR A 283 9.05 13.90 -8.71
C THR A 283 8.97 15.21 -9.51
N ARG A 284 9.81 15.38 -10.54
CA ARG A 284 9.75 16.49 -11.51
C ARG A 284 8.51 16.44 -12.43
N HIS A 285 7.81 15.31 -12.55
CA HIS A 285 6.57 15.19 -13.30
C HIS A 285 5.33 15.05 -12.41
N TYR A 286 5.51 14.72 -11.13
CA TYR A 286 4.44 14.53 -10.14
C TYR A 286 3.50 15.74 -9.98
N VAL A 287 4.02 16.92 -9.59
CA VAL A 287 3.20 18.13 -9.45
C VAL A 287 2.59 18.57 -10.80
N PRO A 288 3.31 18.52 -11.94
CA PRO A 288 2.73 18.75 -13.26
C PRO A 288 1.55 17.84 -13.62
N LYS A 289 1.50 16.58 -13.15
CA LYS A 289 0.32 15.72 -13.35
C LYS A 289 -0.90 16.27 -12.62
N LEU A 290 -0.74 16.64 -11.34
CA LEU A 290 -1.85 17.18 -10.57
C LEU A 290 -2.37 18.50 -11.13
N ILE A 291 -1.47 19.42 -11.51
CA ILE A 291 -1.86 20.71 -12.12
C ILE A 291 -2.54 20.50 -13.49
N ALA A 292 -2.07 19.55 -14.30
CA ALA A 292 -2.72 19.21 -15.57
C ALA A 292 -4.11 18.58 -15.39
N LEU A 293 -4.31 17.76 -14.35
CA LEU A 293 -5.63 17.27 -13.95
C LEU A 293 -6.51 18.42 -13.45
N ALA A 294 -6.00 19.28 -12.56
CA ALA A 294 -6.76 20.39 -12.00
C ALA A 294 -7.29 21.32 -13.10
N LYS A 295 -6.44 21.68 -14.09
CA LYS A 295 -6.86 22.37 -15.33
C LYS A 295 -8.03 21.68 -16.04
N ILE A 296 -7.95 20.36 -16.22
CA ILE A 296 -9.00 19.55 -16.88
C ILE A 296 -10.30 19.51 -16.08
N PHE A 297 -10.26 19.48 -14.75
CA PHE A 297 -11.47 19.47 -13.92
C PHE A 297 -12.05 20.88 -13.70
N ASP A 298 -11.24 21.93 -13.89
CA ASP A 298 -11.66 23.34 -13.85
C ASP A 298 -12.42 23.76 -15.12
N ASP A 299 -11.80 23.63 -16.31
CA ASP A 299 -12.47 23.81 -17.60
C ASP A 299 -12.29 22.57 -18.51
N PRO A 300 -13.09 21.52 -18.33
CA PRO A 300 -13.02 20.33 -19.20
C PRO A 300 -13.34 20.65 -20.67
N LYS A 301 -14.14 21.69 -20.94
CA LYS A 301 -14.59 22.06 -22.29
C LYS A 301 -13.47 22.70 -23.10
N ALA A 302 -12.60 23.51 -22.47
CA ALA A 302 -11.39 24.03 -23.10
C ALA A 302 -10.43 22.91 -23.59
N TYR A 303 -10.52 21.71 -22.99
CA TYR A 303 -9.68 20.56 -23.33
C TYR A 303 -10.42 19.46 -24.12
N GLY A 304 -11.65 19.71 -24.55
CA GLY A 304 -12.44 18.77 -25.35
C GLY A 304 -12.86 17.50 -24.58
N ILE A 305 -12.89 17.57 -23.25
CA ILE A 305 -13.28 16.49 -22.35
C ILE A 305 -14.72 16.74 -21.90
N ASP A 306 -15.52 15.67 -21.84
CA ASP A 306 -16.83 15.67 -21.18
C ASP A 306 -16.69 14.92 -19.85
N LEU A 307 -17.27 15.47 -18.78
CA LEU A 307 -17.24 14.85 -17.45
C LEU A 307 -18.67 14.42 -17.11
N PRO A 308 -18.93 13.13 -16.85
CA PRO A 308 -20.27 12.69 -16.49
C PRO A 308 -20.71 13.38 -15.18
N PRO A 309 -21.96 13.83 -15.07
CA PRO A 309 -22.44 14.58 -13.92
C PRO A 309 -22.39 13.70 -12.67
N LEU A 310 -21.66 14.17 -11.66
CA LEU A 310 -21.47 13.46 -10.40
C LEU A 310 -22.15 14.25 -9.28
N LYS A 311 -23.17 13.68 -8.66
CA LYS A 311 -23.92 14.32 -7.58
C LYS A 311 -23.05 14.59 -6.36
N ASP A 312 -23.33 15.69 -5.67
CA ASP A 312 -22.79 15.97 -4.34
C ASP A 312 -23.58 15.21 -3.24
N GLU A 313 -23.50 13.88 -3.24
CA GLU A 313 -24.10 13.02 -2.20
C GLU A 313 -23.12 11.93 -1.72
N PRO A 314 -23.13 11.55 -0.43
CA PRO A 314 -22.22 10.53 0.10
C PRO A 314 -22.57 9.15 -0.45
N TYR A 315 -21.62 8.53 -1.15
CA TYR A 315 -21.81 7.22 -1.77
C TYR A 315 -21.98 6.09 -0.75
N PHE A 316 -21.31 6.17 0.40
CA PHE A 316 -21.30 5.13 1.45
C PHE A 316 -21.52 5.70 2.85
N GLU A 317 -21.87 4.81 3.79
CA GLU A 317 -21.97 5.07 5.23
C GLU A 317 -21.10 4.08 6.02
N VAL A 318 -20.61 4.48 7.20
CA VAL A 318 -19.90 3.60 8.12
C VAL A 318 -20.90 2.92 9.04
N VAL A 319 -20.99 1.59 8.97
CA VAL A 319 -21.84 0.79 9.84
C VAL A 319 -20.97 -0.04 10.79
N ASP A 320 -21.23 0.07 12.09
CA ASP A 320 -20.64 -0.79 13.12
C ASP A 320 -21.25 -2.20 13.01
N THR A 321 -20.42 -3.23 12.88
CA THR A 321 -20.88 -4.62 12.82
C THR A 321 -20.98 -5.29 14.18
N GLY A 322 -20.43 -4.70 15.24
CA GLY A 322 -20.41 -5.17 16.63
C GLY A 322 -19.64 -6.47 16.89
N SER A 323 -19.35 -7.23 15.84
CA SER A 323 -18.60 -8.49 15.85
C SER A 323 -17.89 -8.68 14.51
N GLN A 324 -17.13 -9.78 14.40
CA GLN A 324 -16.71 -10.30 13.10
C GLN A 324 -17.94 -10.61 12.21
N LEU A 325 -17.79 -10.43 10.90
CA LEU A 325 -18.82 -10.69 9.88
C LEU A 325 -18.16 -11.16 8.55
N ASP A 326 -18.74 -12.18 7.91
CA ASP A 326 -18.41 -12.62 6.54
C ASP A 326 -18.92 -11.59 5.52
N LEU A 327 -18.05 -11.16 4.61
CA LEU A 327 -18.36 -10.13 3.61
C LEU A 327 -19.44 -10.59 2.61
N ALA A 328 -19.57 -11.90 2.37
CA ALA A 328 -20.64 -12.45 1.55
C ALA A 328 -22.00 -12.49 2.26
N GLN A 329 -22.01 -12.48 3.59
CA GLN A 329 -23.21 -12.25 4.38
C GLN A 329 -23.50 -10.75 4.53
N ALA A 330 -22.47 -9.91 4.65
CA ALA A 330 -22.66 -8.46 4.64
C ALA A 330 -23.31 -7.97 3.35
N ALA A 331 -22.85 -8.49 2.20
CA ALA A 331 -23.46 -8.24 0.89
C ALA A 331 -24.93 -8.70 0.82
N GLU A 332 -25.22 -9.89 1.35
CA GLU A 332 -26.58 -10.48 1.35
C GLU A 332 -27.55 -9.72 2.28
N LEU A 333 -27.11 -9.34 3.48
CA LEU A 333 -27.87 -8.51 4.43
C LEU A 333 -28.09 -7.07 3.92
N ALA A 334 -27.16 -6.53 3.12
CA ALA A 334 -27.29 -5.21 2.50
C ALA A 334 -28.05 -5.25 1.15
N GLY A 335 -28.29 -6.43 0.56
CA GLY A 335 -28.92 -6.59 -0.74
C GLY A 335 -28.07 -6.09 -1.92
N VAL A 336 -26.74 -6.15 -1.82
CA VAL A 336 -25.79 -5.65 -2.83
C VAL A 336 -24.85 -6.77 -3.33
N ASP A 337 -24.11 -6.50 -4.40
CA ASP A 337 -23.04 -7.39 -4.83
C ASP A 337 -21.85 -7.35 -3.85
N ILE A 338 -21.21 -8.50 -3.63
CA ILE A 338 -20.04 -8.61 -2.76
C ILE A 338 -18.83 -7.86 -3.32
N ASP A 339 -18.71 -7.72 -4.64
CA ASP A 339 -17.62 -6.95 -5.23
C ASP A 339 -17.78 -5.45 -4.92
N GLU A 340 -18.99 -4.94 -4.68
CA GLU A 340 -19.22 -3.57 -4.18
C GLU A 340 -18.82 -3.43 -2.70
N ILE A 341 -19.15 -4.42 -1.86
CA ILE A 341 -18.63 -4.49 -0.48
C ILE A 341 -17.10 -4.52 -0.47
N TYR A 342 -16.47 -5.25 -1.39
CA TYR A 342 -15.01 -5.29 -1.54
C TYR A 342 -14.41 -3.97 -2.04
N LEU A 343 -15.06 -3.29 -3.00
CA LEU A 343 -14.62 -1.99 -3.51
C LEU A 343 -14.71 -0.89 -2.44
N LEU A 344 -15.71 -0.94 -1.56
CA LEU A 344 -15.81 -0.04 -0.42
C LEU A 344 -14.91 -0.45 0.76
N ASN A 345 -14.64 -1.75 0.95
CA ASN A 345 -13.83 -2.27 2.07
C ASN A 345 -12.55 -3.00 1.61
N PRO A 346 -11.69 -2.37 0.78
CA PRO A 346 -10.56 -3.03 0.13
C PRO A 346 -9.40 -3.37 1.08
N SER A 347 -9.46 -2.88 2.32
CA SER A 347 -8.53 -3.24 3.40
C SER A 347 -8.63 -4.71 3.77
N TYR A 348 -9.82 -5.33 3.72
CA TYR A 348 -9.97 -6.75 4.04
C TYR A 348 -9.36 -7.64 2.94
N ASN A 349 -8.27 -8.31 3.31
CA ASN A 349 -7.58 -9.28 2.44
C ASN A 349 -8.32 -10.63 2.36
N ARG A 350 -9.38 -10.81 3.16
CA ARG A 350 -10.07 -12.09 3.40
C ARG A 350 -11.56 -11.98 3.13
N TRP A 351 -12.27 -13.07 3.37
CA TRP A 351 -13.72 -13.23 3.22
C TRP A 351 -14.52 -12.69 4.42
N ALA A 352 -13.86 -12.23 5.49
CA ALA A 352 -14.49 -11.66 6.69
C ALA A 352 -13.66 -10.52 7.27
N THR A 353 -14.29 -9.70 8.13
CA THR A 353 -13.62 -8.66 8.94
C THR A 353 -12.64 -9.28 9.97
N ASN A 354 -11.83 -8.44 10.64
CA ASN A 354 -10.90 -8.89 11.68
C ASN A 354 -11.67 -9.24 12.98
N PRO A 355 -11.48 -10.41 13.61
CA PRO A 355 -12.18 -10.76 14.85
C PRO A 355 -11.86 -9.83 16.03
N ASP A 356 -10.68 -9.21 16.07
CA ASP A 356 -10.31 -8.23 17.10
C ASP A 356 -10.72 -6.78 16.73
N GLY A 357 -11.36 -6.58 15.58
CA GLY A 357 -11.82 -5.29 15.08
C GLY A 357 -10.79 -4.48 14.27
N PRO A 358 -11.11 -3.23 13.86
CA PRO A 358 -12.40 -2.57 14.09
C PRO A 358 -13.54 -3.30 13.36
N HIS A 359 -14.65 -3.51 14.07
CA HIS A 359 -15.87 -4.14 13.55
C HIS A 359 -16.71 -3.09 12.82
N ARG A 360 -16.27 -2.67 11.63
CA ARG A 360 -17.00 -1.70 10.80
C ARG A 360 -17.03 -2.15 9.34
N LEU A 361 -18.04 -1.74 8.59
CA LEU A 361 -18.08 -1.83 7.13
C LEU A 361 -18.55 -0.51 6.53
N LEU A 362 -17.97 -0.17 5.38
CA LEU A 362 -18.48 0.84 4.47
C LEU A 362 -19.52 0.18 3.56
N VAL A 363 -20.77 0.65 3.64
CA VAL A 363 -21.93 0.08 2.92
C VAL A 363 -22.53 1.19 2.05
N PRO A 364 -23.01 0.92 0.83
CA PRO A 364 -23.62 1.95 -0.01
C PRO A 364 -24.74 2.69 0.73
N LYS A 365 -24.76 4.03 0.66
CA LYS A 365 -25.56 4.88 1.54
C LYS A 365 -27.07 4.60 1.45
N GLN A 366 -27.54 4.15 0.29
CA GLN A 366 -28.96 3.79 0.06
C GLN A 366 -29.37 2.47 0.75
N GLN A 367 -28.41 1.61 1.10
CA GLN A 367 -28.63 0.31 1.73
C GLN A 367 -28.22 0.27 3.21
N ALA A 368 -27.56 1.32 3.72
CA ALA A 368 -27.00 1.36 5.07
C ALA A 368 -28.04 1.14 6.19
N GLU A 369 -29.22 1.77 6.10
CA GLU A 369 -30.30 1.62 7.09
C GLU A 369 -30.88 0.19 7.09
N ALA A 370 -31.19 -0.34 5.90
CA ALA A 370 -31.68 -1.71 5.74
C ALA A 370 -30.66 -2.75 6.24
N PHE A 371 -29.37 -2.54 5.95
CA PHE A 371 -28.28 -3.38 6.46
C PHE A 371 -28.16 -3.31 7.99
N GLN A 372 -28.31 -2.12 8.60
CA GLN A 372 -28.33 -1.97 10.06
C GLN A 372 -29.48 -2.75 10.70
N THR A 373 -30.69 -2.66 10.15
CA THR A 373 -31.85 -3.45 10.63
C THR A 373 -31.60 -4.95 10.47
N ALA A 374 -31.22 -5.40 9.27
CA ALA A 374 -30.99 -6.82 8.99
C ALA A 374 -29.87 -7.40 9.86
N LEU A 375 -28.77 -6.66 10.08
CA LEU A 375 -27.66 -7.10 10.91
C LEU A 375 -28.02 -7.14 12.41
N ALA A 376 -28.89 -6.25 12.89
CA ALA A 376 -29.38 -6.26 14.27
C ALA A 376 -30.25 -7.50 14.56
N GLU A 377 -31.02 -7.98 13.58
CA GLU A 377 -31.80 -9.22 13.69
C GLU A 377 -30.95 -10.49 13.44
N PHE A 378 -29.82 -10.37 12.72
CA PHE A 378 -29.01 -11.52 12.31
C PHE A 378 -28.09 -12.07 13.43
N PRO A 379 -28.29 -13.32 13.90
CA PRO A 379 -27.63 -13.87 15.10
C PRO A 379 -26.10 -13.90 15.03
N SER A 380 -25.44 -13.57 16.14
CA SER A 380 -23.98 -13.37 16.20
C SER A 380 -23.18 -14.62 15.82
N GLU A 381 -23.74 -15.79 16.10
CA GLU A 381 -23.16 -17.11 15.91
C GLU A 381 -23.19 -17.54 14.43
N GLN A 382 -24.05 -16.91 13.62
CA GLN A 382 -24.20 -17.18 12.19
C GLN A 382 -23.32 -16.27 11.33
N ARG A 383 -22.83 -15.15 11.88
CA ARG A 383 -22.07 -14.07 11.18
C ARG A 383 -20.76 -14.53 10.53
N VAL A 384 -20.22 -15.68 10.94
CA VAL A 384 -18.98 -16.24 10.42
C VAL A 384 -19.11 -17.77 10.43
N SER A 385 -18.79 -18.43 9.32
CA SER A 385 -18.78 -19.90 9.27
C SER A 385 -17.52 -20.50 9.88
N TRP A 386 -17.70 -21.45 10.79
CA TRP A 386 -16.62 -22.13 11.50
C TRP A 386 -16.65 -23.64 11.26
N GLN A 387 -15.57 -24.20 10.70
CA GLN A 387 -15.42 -25.64 10.61
C GLN A 387 -14.80 -26.19 11.91
N ASN A 388 -15.54 -27.05 12.62
CA ASN A 388 -15.00 -27.79 13.77
C ASN A 388 -13.97 -28.84 13.30
N TYR A 389 -12.72 -28.71 13.74
CA TYR A 389 -11.63 -29.65 13.45
C TYR A 389 -11.11 -30.34 14.72
N LYS A 390 -11.24 -31.67 14.75
CA LYS A 390 -10.65 -32.52 15.79
C LYS A 390 -9.18 -32.84 15.48
N VAL A 391 -8.27 -32.33 16.30
CA VAL A 391 -6.81 -32.50 16.18
C VAL A 391 -6.41 -33.98 16.21
N ARG A 392 -5.57 -34.39 15.25
CA ARG A 392 -5.15 -35.79 15.03
C ARG A 392 -3.69 -36.03 15.42
N LYS A 393 -3.26 -37.29 15.48
CA LYS A 393 -1.85 -37.65 15.70
C LYS A 393 -1.01 -37.13 14.52
N GLY A 394 0.00 -36.31 14.83
CA GLY A 394 0.87 -35.67 13.83
C GLY A 394 0.41 -34.29 13.36
N ASP A 395 -0.71 -33.78 13.87
CA ASP A 395 -1.10 -32.39 13.62
C ASP A 395 -0.25 -31.39 14.42
N SER A 396 -0.08 -30.22 13.83
CA SER A 396 0.43 -28.98 14.43
C SER A 396 -0.40 -27.83 13.87
N LEU A 397 -0.37 -26.64 14.49
CA LEU A 397 -1.02 -25.47 13.89
C LEU A 397 -0.52 -25.21 12.45
N ASN A 398 0.76 -25.48 12.17
CA ASN A 398 1.35 -25.35 10.83
C ASN A 398 0.88 -26.39 9.80
N THR A 399 0.36 -27.57 10.20
CA THR A 399 -0.26 -28.52 9.26
C THR A 399 -1.74 -28.20 9.06
N ILE A 400 -2.44 -27.86 10.15
CA ILE A 400 -3.86 -27.47 10.12
C ILE A 400 -4.05 -26.19 9.30
N ALA A 401 -3.24 -25.15 9.56
CA ALA A 401 -3.31 -23.87 8.84
C ALA A 401 -3.17 -24.03 7.33
N ARG A 402 -2.16 -24.80 6.87
CA ARG A 402 -1.94 -25.07 5.43
C ARG A 402 -3.08 -25.90 4.82
N LYS A 403 -3.68 -26.82 5.57
CA LYS A 403 -4.81 -27.64 5.11
C LYS A 403 -6.08 -26.82 4.89
N PHE A 404 -6.27 -25.75 5.66
CA PHE A 404 -7.46 -24.89 5.62
C PHE A 404 -7.15 -23.46 5.12
N SER A 405 -6.07 -23.28 4.35
CA SER A 405 -5.66 -22.01 3.73
C SER A 405 -5.61 -20.79 4.67
N THR A 406 -5.28 -21.01 5.94
CA THR A 406 -5.23 -20.01 7.01
C THR A 406 -3.83 -19.94 7.64
N THR A 407 -3.65 -19.34 8.83
CA THR A 407 -2.37 -19.27 9.55
C THR A 407 -2.47 -19.81 10.98
N PRO A 408 -1.35 -20.23 11.61
CA PRO A 408 -1.32 -20.60 13.03
C PRO A 408 -1.90 -19.52 13.94
N SER A 409 -1.47 -18.26 13.73
CA SER A 409 -1.92 -17.09 14.49
C SER A 409 -3.43 -16.88 14.41
N VAL A 410 -4.04 -17.07 13.24
CA VAL A 410 -5.50 -16.97 13.08
C VAL A 410 -6.22 -18.10 13.82
N ILE A 411 -5.72 -19.33 13.77
CA ILE A 411 -6.29 -20.44 14.55
C ILE A 411 -6.15 -20.15 16.05
N GLN A 412 -5.04 -19.55 16.51
CA GLN A 412 -4.82 -19.16 17.90
C GLN A 412 -5.78 -18.05 18.35
N GLN A 413 -5.91 -16.99 17.56
CA GLN A 413 -6.81 -15.85 17.80
C GLN A 413 -8.27 -16.34 17.96
N VAL A 414 -8.76 -17.10 16.99
CA VAL A 414 -10.13 -17.66 16.97
C VAL A 414 -10.38 -18.62 18.15
N ASN A 415 -9.42 -19.47 18.49
CA ASN A 415 -9.56 -20.47 19.57
C ASN A 415 -9.05 -19.99 20.93
N LYS A 416 -8.67 -18.71 21.05
CA LYS A 416 -8.10 -18.07 22.25
C LYS A 416 -6.95 -18.89 22.87
N LEU A 417 -6.05 -19.38 22.00
CA LEU A 417 -4.89 -20.20 22.38
C LEU A 417 -3.66 -19.34 22.67
N ASN A 418 -3.11 -19.47 23.87
CA ASN A 418 -1.94 -18.71 24.31
C ASN A 418 -0.59 -19.29 23.84
N SER A 419 -0.58 -20.31 22.96
CA SER A 419 0.64 -20.94 22.44
C SER A 419 0.37 -21.81 21.21
N ASP A 420 1.42 -22.34 20.57
CA ASP A 420 1.33 -23.31 19.45
C ASP A 420 0.88 -24.73 19.89
N LEU A 421 0.79 -24.99 21.20
CA LEU A 421 0.57 -26.33 21.75
C LEU A 421 -0.89 -26.77 21.64
N ILE A 422 -1.15 -27.69 20.70
CA ILE A 422 -2.44 -28.38 20.55
C ILE A 422 -2.35 -29.84 21.01
N ARG A 423 -3.45 -30.38 21.53
CA ARG A 423 -3.55 -31.76 22.05
C ARG A 423 -4.35 -32.65 21.12
N ILE A 424 -3.95 -33.91 20.96
CA ILE A 424 -4.70 -34.90 20.16
C ILE A 424 -6.11 -35.04 20.76
N GLY A 425 -7.14 -34.92 19.91
CA GLY A 425 -8.54 -34.96 20.30
C GLY A 425 -9.16 -33.62 20.70
N GLN A 426 -8.36 -32.56 20.85
CA GLN A 426 -8.84 -31.18 21.01
C GLN A 426 -9.68 -30.78 19.79
N GLN A 427 -10.75 -30.01 20.03
CA GLN A 427 -11.53 -29.36 18.98
C GLN A 427 -10.97 -27.96 18.73
N LEU A 428 -10.93 -27.55 17.47
CA LEU A 428 -10.57 -26.21 17.03
C LEU A 428 -11.63 -25.68 16.05
N LEU A 429 -12.12 -24.47 16.28
CA LEU A 429 -12.88 -23.70 15.31
C LEU A 429 -11.90 -23.19 14.23
N ILE A 430 -12.10 -23.60 12.98
CA ILE A 430 -11.28 -23.14 11.86
C ILE A 430 -12.12 -22.18 11.00
N PRO A 431 -11.64 -20.95 10.72
CA PRO A 431 -12.35 -20.02 9.84
C PRO A 431 -12.53 -20.62 8.43
N SER A 432 -13.77 -20.65 7.95
CA SER A 432 -14.14 -21.11 6.61
C SER A 432 -15.16 -20.16 5.98
N SER A 433 -14.97 -19.76 4.72
CA SER A 433 -15.93 -18.90 4.01
C SER A 433 -17.32 -19.55 3.92
N THR A 434 -18.38 -18.74 4.05
CA THR A 434 -19.77 -19.22 3.94
C THR A 434 -20.10 -19.70 2.53
N LYS A 435 -19.51 -19.06 1.50
CA LYS A 435 -19.70 -19.40 0.08
C LYS A 435 -18.41 -19.98 -0.54
N GLY A 436 -18.50 -20.49 -1.77
CA GLY A 436 -17.34 -20.98 -2.53
C GLY A 436 -16.36 -19.86 -2.91
N SER A 437 -15.16 -20.24 -3.35
CA SER A 437 -14.07 -19.32 -3.78
C SER A 437 -14.56 -18.21 -4.73
N ASP A 438 -15.40 -18.60 -5.67
CA ASP A 438 -15.82 -17.83 -6.83
C ASP A 438 -16.71 -16.65 -6.40
N ALA A 439 -17.40 -16.80 -5.27
CA ALA A 439 -18.19 -15.74 -4.63
C ALA A 439 -17.33 -14.70 -3.87
N TYR A 440 -16.01 -14.75 -3.94
CA TYR A 440 -15.09 -13.77 -3.33
C TYR A 440 -14.04 -13.29 -4.35
N ALA A 441 -14.52 -12.91 -5.55
CA ALA A 441 -13.69 -12.61 -6.71
C ALA A 441 -12.64 -11.49 -6.48
N LEU A 442 -12.94 -10.50 -5.63
CA LEU A 442 -12.03 -9.43 -5.22
C LEU A 442 -11.24 -9.69 -3.92
N SER A 443 -11.32 -10.88 -3.32
CA SER A 443 -10.45 -11.28 -2.22
C SER A 443 -8.96 -11.28 -2.61
N GLN A 444 -8.03 -11.16 -1.64
CA GLN A 444 -6.59 -11.17 -1.94
C GLN A 444 -6.15 -12.48 -2.62
N ALA A 445 -6.79 -13.61 -2.25
CA ALA A 445 -6.51 -14.91 -2.85
C ALA A 445 -6.93 -14.97 -4.31
N GLN A 446 -8.19 -14.61 -4.63
CA GLN A 446 -8.70 -14.64 -6.00
C GLN A 446 -8.03 -13.61 -6.92
N ARG A 447 -7.69 -12.42 -6.42
CA ARG A 447 -6.89 -11.45 -7.19
C ARG A 447 -5.48 -11.96 -7.50
N LEU A 448 -4.83 -12.66 -6.55
CA LEU A 448 -3.53 -13.30 -6.79
C LEU A 448 -3.64 -14.46 -7.79
N GLU A 449 -4.64 -15.32 -7.64
CA GLU A 449 -4.89 -16.44 -8.56
C GLU A 449 -5.10 -15.93 -10.00
N ARG A 450 -6.02 -14.98 -10.22
CA ARG A 450 -6.24 -14.29 -11.50
C ARG A 450 -4.95 -13.71 -12.11
N THR A 451 -4.06 -13.17 -11.27
CA THR A 451 -2.74 -12.62 -11.66
C THR A 451 -1.76 -13.73 -12.09
N GLN A 452 -1.75 -14.85 -11.38
CA GLN A 452 -0.94 -16.05 -11.68
C GLN A 452 -1.48 -16.86 -12.88
N GLU A 453 -2.76 -16.73 -13.19
CA GLU A 453 -3.47 -17.41 -14.28
C GLU A 453 -3.30 -16.72 -15.63
N ARG A 454 -3.21 -15.37 -15.66
CA ARG A 454 -2.99 -14.58 -16.89
C ARG A 454 -1.79 -15.08 -17.68
N LYS A 455 -2.07 -15.71 -18.84
CA LYS A 455 -1.06 -16.31 -19.74
C LYS A 455 0.04 -15.31 -20.10
N ARG A 456 1.29 -15.78 -20.07
CA ARG A 456 2.49 -15.04 -20.53
C ARG A 456 3.29 -15.91 -21.49
N SER A 457 4.31 -15.34 -22.12
CA SER A 457 5.30 -16.10 -22.89
C SER A 457 6.16 -16.99 -21.97
N GLY A 458 6.40 -18.24 -22.37
CA GLY A 458 7.10 -19.26 -21.58
C GLY A 458 6.16 -20.29 -20.92
N ASN A 459 6.74 -21.20 -20.14
CA ASN A 459 6.01 -22.29 -19.48
C ASN A 459 5.62 -21.88 -18.05
N LYS A 460 4.35 -22.07 -17.65
CA LYS A 460 3.90 -21.85 -16.26
C LYS A 460 4.50 -22.91 -15.34
N VAL A 461 5.44 -22.53 -14.48
CA VAL A 461 6.07 -23.37 -13.46
C VAL A 461 5.56 -22.94 -12.08
N ARG A 462 5.25 -23.91 -11.22
CA ARG A 462 5.00 -23.71 -9.79
C ARG A 462 6.28 -24.02 -9.01
N TYR A 463 6.76 -23.08 -8.20
CA TYR A 463 8.05 -23.15 -7.50
C TYR A 463 7.84 -22.94 -6.00
N THR A 464 8.15 -23.95 -5.18
CA THR A 464 8.11 -23.82 -3.71
C THR A 464 9.40 -23.19 -3.19
N VAL A 465 9.30 -22.01 -2.60
CA VAL A 465 10.42 -21.26 -2.00
C VAL A 465 11.09 -22.11 -0.92
N ARG A 466 12.42 -22.17 -0.96
CA ARG A 466 13.29 -22.92 -0.05
C ARG A 466 14.01 -21.95 0.91
N ARG A 467 14.59 -22.50 1.97
CA ARG A 467 15.35 -21.70 2.95
C ARG A 467 16.65 -21.18 2.31
N GLY A 468 16.73 -19.87 2.13
CA GLY A 468 17.90 -19.19 1.57
C GLY A 468 17.77 -18.80 0.09
N ASP A 469 16.59 -19.01 -0.52
CA ASP A 469 16.32 -18.52 -1.87
C ASP A 469 16.20 -17.00 -1.91
N THR A 470 16.59 -16.41 -3.04
CA THR A 470 16.35 -14.99 -3.35
C THR A 470 15.52 -14.88 -4.63
N PHE A 471 14.80 -13.76 -4.80
CA PHE A 471 14.13 -13.47 -6.07
C PHE A 471 15.11 -13.50 -7.25
N TRP A 472 16.38 -13.11 -7.05
CA TRP A 472 17.40 -13.11 -8.09
C TRP A 472 17.83 -14.51 -8.50
N ASP A 473 18.02 -15.43 -7.55
CA ASP A 473 18.34 -16.83 -7.84
C ASP A 473 17.22 -17.51 -8.63
N ILE A 474 15.98 -17.35 -8.18
CA ILE A 474 14.78 -17.90 -8.82
C ILE A 474 14.61 -17.31 -10.24
N ALA A 475 14.71 -15.98 -10.39
CA ALA A 475 14.58 -15.33 -11.69
C ALA A 475 15.68 -15.78 -12.67
N ARG A 476 16.92 -15.94 -12.18
CA ARG A 476 18.07 -16.43 -12.93
C ARG A 476 17.94 -17.90 -13.37
N GLU A 477 17.47 -18.79 -12.48
CA GLU A 477 17.20 -20.20 -12.80
C GLU A 477 16.17 -20.32 -13.93
N HIS A 478 15.15 -19.46 -13.92
CA HIS A 478 14.04 -19.47 -14.89
C HIS A 478 14.23 -18.58 -16.13
N ARG A 479 15.37 -17.87 -16.24
CA ARG A 479 15.73 -16.91 -17.31
C ARG A 479 14.74 -15.74 -17.48
N VAL A 480 14.35 -15.15 -16.36
CA VAL A 480 13.42 -14.01 -16.27
C VAL A 480 14.01 -12.94 -15.36
N SER A 481 13.38 -11.77 -15.28
CA SER A 481 13.77 -10.69 -14.37
C SER A 481 13.12 -10.83 -12.99
N VAL A 482 13.71 -10.19 -11.98
CA VAL A 482 13.12 -10.10 -10.63
C VAL A 482 11.76 -9.41 -10.66
N ARG A 483 11.57 -8.38 -11.50
CA ARG A 483 10.27 -7.70 -11.67
C ARG A 483 9.21 -8.64 -12.21
N GLU A 484 9.53 -9.44 -13.24
CA GLU A 484 8.62 -10.47 -13.78
C GLU A 484 8.19 -11.45 -12.68
N VAL A 485 9.12 -12.06 -11.93
CA VAL A 485 8.79 -13.03 -10.87
C VAL A 485 7.96 -12.40 -9.75
N ALA A 486 8.27 -11.17 -9.32
CA ALA A 486 7.52 -10.49 -8.27
C ALA A 486 6.10 -10.13 -8.73
N ALA A 487 5.95 -9.52 -9.91
CA ALA A 487 4.67 -9.09 -10.46
C ALA A 487 3.72 -10.28 -10.74
N TRP A 488 4.23 -11.42 -11.21
CA TRP A 488 3.41 -12.63 -11.38
C TRP A 488 2.86 -13.21 -10.06
N ASN A 489 3.38 -12.78 -8.91
CA ASN A 489 3.02 -13.28 -7.59
C ASN A 489 2.41 -12.22 -6.67
N GLY A 490 1.99 -11.07 -7.23
CA GLY A 490 1.40 -9.98 -6.45
C GLY A 490 2.34 -9.41 -5.40
N MET A 491 3.65 -9.39 -5.70
CA MET A 491 4.72 -8.98 -4.80
C MET A 491 5.59 -7.90 -5.45
N ALA A 492 6.26 -7.10 -4.62
CA ALA A 492 7.33 -6.21 -5.03
C ALA A 492 8.68 -6.95 -5.10
N PRO A 493 9.64 -6.49 -5.92
CA PRO A 493 11.03 -6.94 -5.91
C PRO A 493 11.72 -6.95 -4.53
N GLY A 494 11.25 -6.10 -3.60
CA GLY A 494 11.76 -5.97 -2.23
C GLY A 494 10.92 -6.65 -1.15
N ASP A 495 9.92 -7.47 -1.50
CA ASP A 495 9.21 -8.29 -0.52
C ASP A 495 10.06 -9.46 0.00
N PRO A 496 9.87 -9.89 1.26
CA PRO A 496 10.51 -11.09 1.77
C PRO A 496 9.91 -12.35 1.13
N LEU A 497 10.78 -13.24 0.65
CA LEU A 497 10.39 -14.60 0.29
C LEU A 497 10.20 -15.46 1.54
N ILE A 498 9.03 -16.11 1.64
CA ILE A 498 8.67 -16.96 2.78
C ILE A 498 8.90 -18.44 2.40
N PRO A 499 9.80 -19.17 3.07
CA PRO A 499 10.02 -20.59 2.81
C PRO A 499 8.72 -21.40 2.92
N GLY A 500 8.48 -22.28 1.95
CA GLY A 500 7.24 -23.05 1.82
C GLY A 500 6.11 -22.34 1.06
N LYS A 501 6.21 -21.03 0.76
CA LYS A 501 5.29 -20.35 -0.16
C LYS A 501 5.52 -20.87 -1.58
N GLU A 502 4.45 -21.06 -2.35
CA GLU A 502 4.55 -21.32 -3.79
C GLU A 502 4.54 -20.00 -4.58
N LEU A 503 5.37 -19.94 -5.63
CA LEU A 503 5.39 -18.88 -6.62
C LEU A 503 5.08 -19.46 -8.00
N VAL A 504 4.34 -18.71 -8.82
CA VAL A 504 4.16 -19.00 -10.25
C VAL A 504 5.20 -18.24 -11.06
N ILE A 505 5.83 -18.93 -12.00
CA ILE A 505 6.93 -18.41 -12.81
C ILE A 505 6.70 -18.81 -14.27
N TRP A 506 6.56 -17.82 -15.17
CA TRP A 506 6.49 -18.06 -16.60
C TRP A 506 7.89 -18.18 -17.18
N SER A 507 8.45 -19.39 -17.10
CA SER A 507 9.86 -19.63 -17.37
C SER A 507 10.16 -19.73 -18.87
N LYS A 508 11.26 -19.09 -19.29
CA LYS A 508 11.78 -19.14 -20.68
C LYS A 508 12.67 -20.38 -20.91
N THR A 509 12.52 -21.43 -20.07
CA THR A 509 13.15 -22.75 -20.23
C THR A 509 12.09 -23.84 -20.37
N SER A 510 12.35 -24.83 -21.22
CA SER A 510 11.46 -25.99 -21.46
C SER A 510 11.59 -27.09 -20.40
N LYS A 511 12.67 -27.05 -19.61
CA LYS A 511 12.82 -27.75 -18.34
C LYS A 511 13.51 -26.79 -17.37
N PRO A 512 12.98 -26.54 -16.16
CA PRO A 512 13.77 -25.94 -15.10
C PRO A 512 14.95 -26.85 -14.81
N THR A 513 16.17 -26.41 -15.14
CA THR A 513 17.38 -27.12 -14.74
C THR A 513 17.52 -26.95 -13.24
N MET A 514 16.98 -27.87 -12.44
CA MET A 514 17.11 -27.86 -10.99
C MET A 514 18.58 -27.63 -10.63
N VAL A 515 18.92 -26.43 -10.18
CA VAL A 515 20.32 -26.13 -9.85
C VAL A 515 20.62 -26.78 -8.50
N ALA A 516 21.05 -28.04 -8.55
CA ALA A 516 21.54 -28.75 -7.40
C ALA A 516 22.62 -27.91 -6.70
N SER A 517 22.56 -27.81 -5.38
CA SER A 517 23.30 -26.84 -4.56
C SER A 517 24.84 -26.87 -4.69
N ASN A 518 25.38 -27.84 -5.43
CA ASN A 518 26.81 -28.10 -5.58
C ASN A 518 27.48 -27.36 -6.76
N THR A 519 26.73 -26.69 -7.66
CA THR A 519 27.33 -25.97 -8.80
C THR A 519 27.63 -24.48 -8.55
N ARG A 520 27.65 -24.03 -7.27
CA ARG A 520 27.98 -22.63 -6.90
C ARG A 520 29.41 -22.18 -7.27
N GLY A 521 30.31 -23.08 -7.68
CA GLY A 521 31.76 -22.82 -7.71
C GLY A 521 32.37 -22.19 -8.97
N LYS A 522 31.76 -22.27 -10.16
CA LYS A 522 32.42 -21.84 -11.42
C LYS A 522 31.46 -21.28 -12.50
N ALA A 523 31.08 -20.01 -12.38
CA ALA A 523 30.75 -19.15 -13.54
C ALA A 523 30.71 -17.65 -13.16
N MET A 524 31.47 -16.82 -13.88
CA MET A 524 31.23 -15.37 -14.10
C MET A 524 31.16 -14.41 -12.89
N VAL A 525 31.78 -14.73 -11.76
CA VAL A 525 32.01 -13.76 -10.65
C VAL A 525 33.45 -13.25 -10.71
N ARG A 526 33.63 -11.93 -10.80
CA ARG A 526 34.95 -11.26 -10.79
C ARG A 526 35.21 -10.61 -9.43
N LYS A 527 36.36 -10.93 -8.84
CA LYS A 527 36.88 -10.23 -7.66
C LYS A 527 37.37 -8.83 -8.09
N VAL A 528 36.81 -7.78 -7.50
CA VAL A 528 37.11 -6.37 -7.78
C VAL A 528 37.49 -5.68 -6.47
N GLY A 529 38.58 -4.91 -6.48
CA GLY A 529 38.94 -4.03 -5.38
C GLY A 529 38.21 -2.69 -5.51
N TYR A 530 37.48 -2.28 -4.48
CA TYR A 530 36.85 -0.97 -4.36
C TYR A 530 37.51 -0.17 -3.23
N ARG A 531 37.69 1.14 -3.41
CA ARG A 531 38.21 2.02 -2.35
C ARG A 531 37.12 3.01 -1.94
N VAL A 532 36.71 2.92 -0.68
CA VAL A 532 35.66 3.72 -0.05
C VAL A 532 35.98 5.21 -0.19
N ARG A 533 34.99 5.99 -0.63
CA ARG A 533 35.06 7.45 -0.81
C ARG A 533 34.39 8.16 0.36
N SER A 534 34.67 9.45 0.52
CA SER A 534 33.92 10.27 1.48
C SER A 534 32.43 10.30 1.11
N GLY A 535 31.56 9.88 2.03
CA GLY A 535 30.12 9.74 1.81
C GLY A 535 29.64 8.37 1.31
N ASP A 536 30.51 7.40 1.04
CA ASP A 536 30.09 6.03 0.72
C ASP A 536 29.56 5.29 1.97
N SER A 537 28.50 4.50 1.79
CA SER A 537 28.00 3.53 2.77
C SER A 537 28.02 2.10 2.19
N LEU A 538 28.00 1.07 3.04
CA LEU A 538 27.84 -0.32 2.56
C LEU A 538 26.59 -0.48 1.69
N SER A 539 25.48 0.20 2.01
CA SER A 539 24.24 0.15 1.22
C SER A 539 24.35 0.85 -0.14
N ALA A 540 25.09 1.96 -0.25
CA ALA A 540 25.37 2.63 -1.51
C ALA A 540 26.29 1.79 -2.40
N ILE A 541 27.35 1.20 -1.82
CA ILE A 541 28.28 0.31 -2.54
C ILE A 541 27.55 -0.97 -2.99
N ALA A 542 26.76 -1.60 -2.12
CA ALA A 542 25.91 -2.75 -2.42
C ALA A 542 25.01 -2.49 -3.63
N SER A 543 24.24 -1.40 -3.59
CA SER A 543 23.34 -0.98 -4.67
C SER A 543 24.09 -0.70 -5.97
N ARG A 544 25.25 -0.03 -5.90
CA ARG A 544 26.07 0.33 -7.06
C ARG A 544 26.66 -0.88 -7.79
N PHE A 545 26.99 -1.95 -7.07
CA PHE A 545 27.64 -3.14 -7.61
C PHE A 545 26.70 -4.35 -7.74
N SER A 546 25.40 -4.17 -7.51
CA SER A 546 24.36 -5.21 -7.58
C SER A 546 24.64 -6.44 -6.67
N VAL A 547 25.11 -6.20 -5.45
CA VAL A 547 25.42 -7.21 -4.41
C VAL A 547 24.77 -6.83 -3.07
N ASN A 548 24.62 -7.74 -2.10
CA ASN A 548 24.00 -7.35 -0.81
C ASN A 548 25.03 -6.78 0.18
N VAL A 549 24.54 -5.92 1.09
CA VAL A 549 25.32 -5.38 2.23
C VAL A 549 25.99 -6.48 3.06
N ARG A 550 25.25 -7.55 3.36
CA ARG A 550 25.74 -8.71 4.12
C ARG A 550 26.84 -9.47 3.39
N ASP A 551 26.77 -9.54 2.06
CA ASP A 551 27.78 -10.19 1.25
C ASP A 551 29.07 -9.39 1.30
N ILE A 552 29.01 -8.06 1.08
CA ILE A 552 30.18 -7.18 1.21
C ILE A 552 30.81 -7.29 2.60
N ALA A 553 29.99 -7.29 3.67
CA ALA A 553 30.50 -7.45 5.03
C ALA A 553 31.22 -8.79 5.24
N SER A 554 30.61 -9.90 4.79
CA SER A 554 31.17 -11.25 4.88
C SER A 554 32.40 -11.48 3.98
N TRP A 555 32.60 -10.70 2.92
CA TRP A 555 33.77 -10.79 2.04
C TRP A 555 34.99 -10.01 2.54
N ASN A 556 34.82 -9.24 3.62
CA ASN A 556 35.79 -8.26 4.13
C ASN A 556 35.92 -8.29 5.66
N ASP A 557 35.34 -9.30 6.32
CA ASP A 557 35.29 -9.47 7.78
C ASP A 557 34.83 -8.20 8.53
N LEU A 558 33.88 -7.47 7.94
CA LEU A 558 33.37 -6.23 8.52
C LEU A 558 32.28 -6.50 9.56
N ASN A 559 32.48 -5.96 10.76
CA ASN A 559 31.37 -5.64 11.64
C ASN A 559 30.51 -4.53 10.96
N THR A 560 29.21 -4.79 10.78
CA THR A 560 28.26 -3.90 10.09
C THR A 560 27.91 -2.63 10.86
N ASP A 561 28.23 -2.63 12.15
CA ASP A 561 27.80 -1.66 13.15
C ASP A 561 28.86 -0.54 13.29
N ARG A 562 29.99 -0.70 12.58
CA ARG A 562 31.07 0.28 12.44
C ARG A 562 31.02 0.96 11.08
N TYR A 563 31.10 2.28 11.09
CA TYR A 563 31.15 3.11 9.88
C TYR A 563 32.40 2.84 9.03
N LEU A 564 32.20 2.67 7.72
CA LEU A 564 33.29 2.61 6.74
C LEU A 564 34.12 3.89 6.78
N GLN A 565 35.44 3.76 6.63
CA GLN A 565 36.36 4.90 6.65
C GLN A 565 36.76 5.31 5.22
N PRO A 566 36.78 6.61 4.88
CA PRO A 566 37.28 7.07 3.58
C PRO A 566 38.71 6.58 3.33
N GLY A 567 38.94 5.98 2.17
CA GLY A 567 40.22 5.36 1.80
C GLY A 567 40.37 3.88 2.17
N GLN A 568 39.42 3.29 2.91
CA GLN A 568 39.36 1.85 3.20
C GLN A 568 39.20 1.04 1.89
N SER A 569 39.86 -0.12 1.81
CA SER A 569 39.77 -1.03 0.66
C SER A 569 38.81 -2.18 0.95
N LEU A 570 37.93 -2.49 -0.02
CA LEU A 570 36.96 -3.57 0.03
C LEU A 570 37.13 -4.51 -1.18
N VAL A 571 36.98 -5.80 -0.92
CA VAL A 571 36.83 -6.87 -1.90
C VAL A 571 35.35 -7.01 -2.24
N LEU A 572 35.00 -6.83 -3.50
CA LEU A 572 33.67 -7.09 -4.04
C LEU A 572 33.73 -8.27 -5.00
N TYR A 573 32.79 -9.21 -4.88
CA TYR A 573 32.62 -10.32 -5.82
C TYR A 573 31.42 -10.02 -6.72
N VAL A 574 31.68 -9.38 -7.87
CA VAL A 574 30.64 -8.83 -8.75
C VAL A 574 30.40 -9.72 -9.98
N ASP A 575 29.15 -9.88 -10.40
CA ASP A 575 28.85 -10.51 -11.69
C ASP A 575 29.22 -9.54 -12.82
N ILE A 576 30.03 -9.99 -13.77
CA ILE A 576 30.53 -9.17 -14.87
C ILE A 576 29.44 -8.73 -15.88
N ARG A 577 28.19 -9.17 -15.69
CA ARG A 577 27.02 -8.70 -16.46
C ARG A 577 26.27 -7.54 -15.79
N ASN A 578 26.52 -7.27 -14.50
CA ASN A 578 25.82 -6.26 -13.70
C ASN A 578 26.75 -5.13 -13.21
N SER A 579 27.88 -4.92 -13.89
CA SER A 579 28.63 -3.67 -13.78
C SER A 579 27.95 -2.60 -14.64
N PRO A 580 27.88 -1.33 -14.17
CA PRO A 580 27.36 -0.21 -14.96
C PRO A 580 28.32 0.22 -16.09
#